data_AF-A0A9P7V3W0-F1
#
_entry.id   AF-A0A9P7V3W0-F1
#
_cell.length_a   1.000
_cell.length_b   1.000
_cell.length_c   1.000
_cell.angle_alpha   90.00
_cell.angle_beta   90.00
_cell.angle_gamma   90.00
#
_symmetry.space_group_name_H-M   'P 1'
#
loop_
_entity.id
_entity.type
_entity.pdbx_description
1 polymer ?
#
loop_
_entity_poly.entity_id
_entity_poly.type
_entity_poly.pdbx_seq_one_letter_code
_entity_poly.pdbx_strand_id
1 'polypeptide(L)'
;MSLGTLPPELYSSIISHFPPDHIVRSVLSLTRALPHASIPQHSLFRNIRITDTNRLIQFYHRLRRSSEEENACSSVRTFTLKYWDVDAEVLLNVVHLLPKLDSLTLWIGPLNFAPQHLEELFDISRTKNGARRLICLEKLQNLTLRFKP
;
A
#
# COMPACT_ATOMS: atom_id res chain seq x y z
N MET A 1 -31.78 18.78 -1.60
CA MET A 1 -30.63 18.17 -0.91
C MET A 1 -29.52 17.99 -1.94
N SER A 2 -28.46 18.78 -1.90
CA SER A 2 -27.32 18.60 -2.81
C SER A 2 -26.36 17.58 -2.22
N LEU A 3 -25.71 16.77 -3.06
CA LEU A 3 -24.71 15.79 -2.62
C LEU A 3 -23.55 16.45 -1.85
N GLY A 4 -23.31 17.75 -2.02
CA GLY A 4 -22.17 18.46 -1.40
C GLY A 4 -22.29 18.78 0.10
N THR A 5 -23.45 18.58 0.73
CA THR A 5 -23.65 18.84 2.17
C THR A 5 -23.64 17.57 3.02
N LEU A 6 -23.23 16.44 2.45
CA LEU A 6 -23.18 15.17 3.15
C LEU A 6 -22.03 15.13 4.18
N PRO A 7 -22.24 14.53 5.36
CA PRO A 7 -21.18 14.24 6.30
C PRO A 7 -20.10 13.30 5.71
N PRO A 8 -18.85 13.41 6.17
CA PRO A 8 -17.73 12.57 5.70
C PRO A 8 -17.95 11.06 5.94
N GLU A 9 -18.75 10.68 6.94
CA GLU A 9 -19.08 9.29 7.26
C GLU A 9 -19.93 8.66 6.15
N LEU A 10 -20.86 9.44 5.58
CA LEU A 10 -21.70 8.97 4.47
C LEU A 10 -20.87 8.80 3.19
N TYR A 11 -19.93 9.70 2.92
CA TYR A 11 -18.97 9.48 1.83
C TYR A 11 -18.12 8.24 2.06
N SER A 12 -17.65 8.02 3.28
CA SER A 12 -16.87 6.83 3.63
C SER A 12 -17.67 5.55 3.36
N SER A 13 -18.96 5.54 3.72
CA SER A 13 -19.88 4.43 3.46
C SER A 13 -20.16 4.24 1.96
N ILE A 14 -20.32 5.31 1.19
CA ILE A 14 -20.48 5.21 -0.28
C ILE A 14 -19.22 4.63 -0.91
N ILE A 15 -18.05 5.13 -0.54
CA ILE A 15 -16.76 4.70 -1.07
C ILE A 15 -16.49 3.22 -0.76
N SER A 16 -16.94 2.71 0.39
CA SER A 16 -16.76 1.29 0.75
C SER A 16 -17.51 0.33 -0.17
N HIS A 17 -18.50 0.78 -0.94
CA HIS A 17 -19.21 -0.04 -1.92
C HIS A 17 -18.54 -0.06 -3.31
N PHE A 18 -17.51 0.77 -3.54
CA PHE A 18 -16.85 0.78 -4.84
C PHE A 18 -15.90 -0.42 -5.01
N PRO A 19 -15.82 -0.98 -6.23
CA PRO A 19 -14.83 -2.01 -6.54
C PRO A 19 -13.40 -1.47 -6.32
N PRO A 20 -12.47 -2.28 -5.79
CA PRO A 20 -11.13 -1.82 -5.39
C PRO A 20 -10.33 -1.21 -6.54
N ASP A 21 -10.56 -1.65 -7.78
CA ASP A 21 -9.92 -1.12 -8.98
C ASP A 21 -10.40 0.29 -9.38
N HIS A 22 -11.60 0.68 -8.91
CA HIS A 22 -12.22 1.96 -9.26
C HIS A 22 -12.20 2.99 -8.13
N ILE A 23 -11.91 2.59 -6.87
CA ILE A 23 -11.93 3.49 -5.70
C ILE A 23 -11.13 4.77 -5.97
N VAL A 24 -9.85 4.66 -6.34
CA VAL A 24 -8.98 5.84 -6.50
C VAL A 24 -9.51 6.77 -7.59
N ARG A 25 -9.92 6.22 -8.73
CA ARG A 25 -10.47 6.99 -9.85
C ARG A 25 -11.79 7.68 -9.46
N SER A 26 -12.70 6.95 -8.82
CA SER A 26 -14.00 7.47 -8.40
C SER A 26 -13.86 8.54 -7.32
N VAL A 27 -13.00 8.33 -6.32
CA VAL A 27 -12.75 9.32 -5.26
C VAL A 27 -12.11 10.59 -5.83
N LEU A 28 -11.14 10.46 -6.75
CA LEU A 28 -10.56 11.62 -7.44
C LEU A 28 -11.58 12.36 -8.32
N SER A 29 -12.48 11.64 -8.98
CA SER A 29 -13.57 12.26 -9.74
C SER A 29 -14.53 12.99 -8.81
N LEU A 30 -14.85 12.41 -7.64
CA LEU A 30 -15.73 13.02 -6.64
C LEU A 30 -15.11 14.28 -6.05
N THR A 31 -13.81 14.28 -5.71
CA THR A 31 -13.13 15.48 -5.18
C THR A 31 -13.08 16.61 -6.19
N ARG A 32 -13.03 16.29 -7.49
CA ARG A 32 -13.10 17.30 -8.57
C ARG A 32 -14.51 17.80 -8.84
N ALA A 33 -15.50 16.91 -8.79
CA ALA A 33 -16.91 17.26 -9.04
C ALA A 33 -17.53 18.03 -7.87
N LEU A 34 -17.07 17.77 -6.65
CA LEU A 34 -17.57 18.35 -5.40
C LEU A 34 -16.41 18.92 -4.58
N PRO A 35 -15.82 20.06 -5.00
CA PRO A 35 -14.61 20.59 -4.36
C PRO A 35 -14.81 21.04 -2.91
N HIS A 36 -16.03 21.39 -2.52
CA HIS A 36 -16.38 21.84 -1.17
C HIS A 36 -16.88 20.71 -0.26
N ALA A 37 -16.99 19.48 -0.78
CA ALA A 37 -17.43 18.34 0.01
C ALA A 37 -16.30 17.77 0.85
N SER A 38 -16.64 17.32 2.06
CA SER A 38 -15.74 16.69 3.04
C SER A 38 -15.37 15.25 2.64
N ILE A 39 -14.77 15.06 1.47
CA ILE A 39 -14.48 13.72 0.94
C ILE A 39 -13.22 13.16 1.63
N PRO A 40 -13.32 11.96 2.24
CA PRO A 40 -12.20 11.35 2.96
C PRO A 40 -11.05 10.96 2.04
N GLN A 41 -9.98 11.76 2.03
CA GLN A 41 -8.80 11.53 1.19
C GLN A 41 -7.97 10.30 1.61
N HIS A 42 -8.07 9.87 2.87
CA HIS A 42 -7.37 8.67 3.36
C HIS A 42 -7.74 7.40 2.57
N SER A 43 -8.93 7.37 1.96
CA SER A 43 -9.38 6.25 1.11
C SER A 43 -8.57 6.12 -0.18
N LEU A 44 -7.91 7.19 -0.64
CA LEU A 44 -7.00 7.15 -1.79
C LEU A 44 -5.74 6.33 -1.53
N PHE A 45 -5.28 6.33 -0.27
CA PHE A 45 -4.08 5.60 0.14
C PHE A 45 -4.35 4.16 0.54
N ARG A 46 -5.62 3.76 0.65
CA ARG A 46 -6.01 2.43 1.13
C ARG A 46 -5.51 1.32 0.21
N ASN A 47 -5.60 1.52 -1.10
CA ASN A 47 -5.18 0.55 -2.11
C ASN A 47 -4.16 1.18 -3.06
N ILE A 48 -2.90 0.80 -2.91
CA ILE A 48 -1.78 1.31 -3.70
C ILE A 48 -1.38 0.25 -4.73
N ARG A 49 -1.42 0.65 -6.00
CA ARG A 49 -0.96 -0.16 -7.13
C ARG A 49 0.14 0.55 -7.88
N ILE A 50 1.30 -0.08 -7.94
CA ILE A 50 2.50 0.43 -8.59
C ILE A 50 2.85 -0.49 -9.76
N THR A 51 3.04 0.11 -10.92
CA THR A 51 3.36 -0.58 -12.19
C THR A 51 4.70 -0.17 -12.77
N ASP A 52 5.41 0.76 -12.11
CA ASP A 52 6.65 1.37 -12.60
C ASP A 52 7.57 1.68 -11.41
N THR A 53 8.87 1.45 -11.57
CA THR A 53 9.90 1.66 -10.54
C THR A 53 10.01 3.13 -10.15
N ASN A 54 9.90 4.07 -11.10
CA ASN A 54 9.96 5.49 -10.77
C ASN A 54 8.83 5.90 -9.81
N ARG A 55 7.65 5.31 -9.96
CA ARG A 55 6.51 5.54 -9.08
C ARG A 55 6.73 4.94 -7.69
N LEU A 56 7.48 3.83 -7.58
CA LEU A 56 7.86 3.25 -6.29
C LEU A 56 8.77 4.20 -5.50
N ILE A 57 9.77 4.77 -6.16
CA ILE A 57 10.71 5.72 -5.53
C ILE A 57 9.96 7.00 -5.11
N GLN A 58 9.11 7.54 -5.98
CA GLN A 58 8.26 8.69 -5.64
C GLN A 58 7.32 8.38 -4.46
N PHE A 59 6.75 7.18 -4.44
CA PHE A 59 5.90 6.73 -3.34
C PHE A 59 6.69 6.62 -2.03
N TYR A 60 7.91 6.03 -2.06
CA TYR A 60 8.82 5.97 -0.92
C TYR A 60 9.12 7.37 -0.36
N HIS A 61 9.53 8.32 -1.22
CA HIS A 61 9.79 9.70 -0.78
C HIS A 61 8.54 10.37 -0.20
N ARG A 62 7.37 10.11 -0.76
CA ARG A 62 6.10 10.64 -0.25
C ARG A 62 5.78 10.07 1.14
N LEU A 63 5.89 8.75 1.32
CA LEU A 63 5.66 8.10 2.62
C LEU A 63 6.59 8.65 3.70
N ARG A 64 7.88 8.80 3.36
CA ARG A 64 8.89 9.32 4.29
C ARG A 64 8.64 10.78 4.67
N ARG A 65 8.17 11.61 3.74
CA ARG A 65 7.80 13.01 4.01
C ARG A 65 6.49 13.15 4.77
N SER A 66 5.50 12.28 4.54
CA SER A 66 4.21 12.33 5.22
C SER A 66 4.27 11.89 6.69
N SER A 67 5.36 11.23 7.10
CA SER A 67 5.57 10.72 8.47
C SER A 67 5.37 11.75 9.59
N GLU A 68 5.42 13.05 9.30
CA GLU A 68 5.36 14.10 10.32
C GLU A 68 3.96 14.74 10.47
N GLU A 69 3.10 14.73 9.44
CA GLU A 69 1.82 15.48 9.45
C GLU A 69 0.58 14.66 9.05
N GLU A 70 0.75 13.59 8.26
CA GLU A 70 -0.36 12.76 7.76
C GLU A 70 0.04 11.29 7.84
N ASN A 71 -0.67 10.50 8.66
CA ASN A 71 -0.45 9.06 8.82
C ASN A 71 -0.86 8.24 7.56
N ALA A 72 -0.43 8.66 6.36
CA ALA A 72 -0.65 8.01 5.08
C ALA A 72 -0.15 6.56 5.12
N CYS A 73 1.01 6.32 5.73
CA CYS A 73 1.55 4.97 6.00
C CYS A 73 0.55 4.06 6.73
N SER A 74 -0.18 4.61 7.71
CA SER A 74 -1.18 3.85 8.48
C SER A 74 -2.49 3.61 7.73
N SER A 75 -2.73 4.36 6.66
CA SER A 75 -3.94 4.27 5.83
C SER A 75 -3.82 3.19 4.75
N VAL A 76 -2.59 2.81 4.39
CA VAL A 76 -2.33 1.77 3.38
C VAL A 76 -2.68 0.40 3.94
N ARG A 77 -3.59 -0.29 3.25
CA ARG A 77 -4.05 -1.65 3.58
C ARG A 77 -3.68 -2.67 2.52
N THR A 78 -3.66 -2.26 1.26
CA THR A 78 -3.32 -3.12 0.14
C THR A 78 -2.19 -2.49 -0.66
N PHE A 79 -1.12 -3.26 -0.85
CA PHE A 79 0.02 -2.86 -1.67
C PHE A 79 0.23 -3.89 -2.78
N THR A 80 0.22 -3.41 -4.02
CA THR A 80 0.38 -4.24 -5.22
C THR A 80 1.47 -3.67 -6.11
N LEU A 81 2.57 -4.41 -6.25
CA LEU A 81 3.64 -4.12 -7.19
C LEU A 81 3.56 -5.09 -8.36
N LYS A 82 3.22 -4.57 -9.54
CA LYS A 82 3.15 -5.32 -10.81
C LYS A 82 4.27 -4.86 -11.75
N TYR A 83 5.50 -4.98 -11.29
CA TYR A 83 6.69 -4.69 -12.09
C TYR A 83 7.78 -5.69 -11.73
N TRP A 84 8.44 -6.25 -12.74
CA TRP A 84 9.41 -7.33 -12.56
C TRP A 84 10.80 -6.84 -12.16
N ASP A 85 11.14 -5.63 -12.59
CA ASP A 85 12.49 -5.09 -12.53
C ASP A 85 12.60 -4.01 -11.45
N VAL A 86 12.38 -4.42 -10.21
CA VAL A 86 12.42 -3.55 -9.03
C VAL A 86 13.60 -3.93 -8.17
N ASP A 87 14.31 -2.92 -7.69
CA ASP A 87 15.33 -3.05 -6.65
C ASP A 87 14.68 -3.58 -5.36
N ALA A 88 15.14 -4.75 -4.91
CA ALA A 88 14.63 -5.39 -3.70
C ALA A 88 14.81 -4.54 -2.44
N GLU A 89 15.91 -3.78 -2.32
CA GLU A 89 16.16 -2.94 -1.14
C GLU A 89 15.14 -1.79 -1.07
N VAL A 90 14.84 -1.16 -2.21
CA VAL A 90 13.82 -0.09 -2.28
C VAL A 90 12.44 -0.65 -1.92
N LEU A 91 12.12 -1.85 -2.42
CA LEU A 91 10.86 -2.52 -2.10
C LEU A 91 10.75 -2.84 -0.61
N LEU A 92 11.79 -3.42 -0.02
CA LEU A 92 11.87 -3.72 1.41
C LEU A 92 11.67 -2.46 2.23
N ASN A 93 12.39 -1.39 1.92
CA ASN A 93 12.25 -0.11 2.59
C ASN A 93 10.82 0.44 2.55
N VAL A 94 10.11 0.29 1.42
CA VAL A 94 8.70 0.68 1.32
C VAL A 94 7.82 -0.19 2.20
N VAL A 95 7.97 -1.51 2.15
CA VAL A 95 7.12 -2.44 2.91
C VAL A 95 7.30 -2.25 4.42
N HIS A 96 8.52 -2.01 4.89
CA HIS A 96 8.81 -1.71 6.30
C HIS A 96 8.13 -0.42 6.80
N LEU A 97 7.84 0.53 5.90
CA LEU A 97 7.11 1.76 6.25
C LEU A 97 5.59 1.56 6.35
N LEU A 98 5.05 0.37 6.06
CA LEU A 98 3.60 0.10 5.98
C LEU A 98 3.13 -0.79 7.14
N PRO A 99 2.84 -0.23 8.33
CA PRO A 99 2.59 -1.02 9.55
C PRO A 99 1.22 -1.72 9.60
N LYS A 100 0.29 -1.43 8.67
CA LYS A 100 -1.10 -1.91 8.70
C LYS A 100 -1.51 -2.63 7.41
N LEU A 101 -0.56 -3.30 6.79
CA LEU A 101 -0.79 -3.99 5.52
C LEU A 101 -1.60 -5.27 5.71
N ASP A 102 -2.77 -5.34 5.07
CA ASP A 102 -3.66 -6.50 5.08
C ASP A 102 -3.40 -7.40 3.86
N SER A 103 -2.95 -6.83 2.73
CA SER A 103 -2.67 -7.56 1.51
C SER A 103 -1.44 -7.06 0.76
N LEU A 104 -0.58 -8.00 0.35
CA LEU A 104 0.66 -7.76 -0.36
C LEU A 104 0.69 -8.60 -1.65
N THR A 105 0.79 -7.94 -2.80
CA THR A 105 1.01 -8.60 -4.10
C THR A 105 2.30 -8.11 -4.72
N LEU A 106 3.24 -9.01 -4.98
CA LEU A 106 4.56 -8.69 -5.53
C LEU A 106 4.85 -9.53 -6.77
N TRP A 107 5.41 -8.87 -7.79
CA TRP A 107 5.98 -9.52 -8.96
C TRP A 107 7.49 -9.47 -8.83
N ILE A 108 8.11 -10.64 -8.74
CA ILE A 108 9.53 -10.81 -8.42
C ILE A 108 10.25 -11.26 -9.69
N GLY A 109 11.21 -10.45 -10.14
CA GLY A 109 12.11 -10.80 -11.23
C GLY A 109 13.40 -11.48 -10.75
N PRO A 110 14.07 -12.27 -11.60
CA PRO A 110 15.22 -13.09 -11.20
C PRO A 110 16.53 -12.30 -11.01
N LEU A 111 16.67 -11.13 -11.64
CA LEU A 111 17.92 -10.36 -11.60
C LEU A 111 18.11 -9.57 -10.31
N ASN A 112 17.03 -8.99 -9.77
CA ASN A 112 17.12 -7.98 -8.71
C ASN A 112 16.56 -8.44 -7.37
N PHE A 113 16.19 -9.72 -7.26
CA PHE A 113 15.57 -10.26 -6.06
C PHE A 113 16.17 -11.61 -5.69
N ALA A 114 17.25 -11.56 -4.89
CA ALA A 114 17.85 -12.74 -4.29
C ALA A 114 16.98 -13.34 -3.17
N PRO A 115 17.11 -14.65 -2.85
CA PRO A 115 16.36 -15.31 -1.78
C PRO A 115 16.49 -14.64 -0.41
N GLN A 116 17.64 -14.01 -0.12
CA GLN A 116 17.89 -13.28 1.12
C GLN A 116 16.91 -12.12 1.31
N HIS A 117 16.53 -11.42 0.23
CA HIS A 117 15.55 -10.34 0.31
C HIS A 117 14.14 -10.86 0.59
N LEU A 118 13.84 -12.10 0.20
CA LEU A 118 12.57 -12.74 0.56
C LEU A 118 12.55 -13.02 2.06
N GLU A 119 13.65 -13.55 2.61
CA GLU A 119 13.78 -13.79 4.05
C GLU A 119 13.64 -12.49 4.85
N GLU A 120 14.25 -11.40 4.39
CA GLU A 120 14.14 -10.07 4.99
C GLU A 120 12.72 -9.50 4.88
N LEU A 121 12.04 -9.66 3.73
CA LEU A 121 10.66 -9.20 3.54
C LEU A 121 9.69 -9.81 4.57
N PHE A 122 9.92 -11.06 4.95
CA PHE A 122 9.13 -11.76 5.94
C PHE A 122 9.72 -11.65 7.35
N ASP A 123 10.76 -10.86 7.55
CA ASP A 123 11.49 -10.78 8.81
C ASP A 123 11.83 -12.18 9.37
N ILE A 124 12.24 -13.12 8.50
CA ILE A 124 12.77 -14.43 8.89
C ILE A 124 14.21 -14.23 9.42
N SER A 125 14.39 -13.30 10.34
CA SER A 125 15.62 -13.21 11.12
C SER A 125 15.49 -14.18 12.30
N ARG A 126 16.46 -15.08 12.43
CA ARG A 126 16.54 -15.99 13.58
C ARG A 126 16.65 -15.13 14.84
N THR A 127 15.62 -15.16 15.68
CA THR A 127 15.79 -14.68 17.06
C THR A 127 16.89 -15.53 17.73
N LYS A 128 17.67 -14.94 18.65
CA LYS A 128 18.72 -15.65 19.41
C LYS A 128 18.21 -16.89 20.18
N ASN A 129 16.89 -17.11 20.22
CA ASN A 129 16.20 -18.19 20.93
C ASN A 129 15.57 -19.26 20.01
N GLY A 130 15.88 -19.28 18.71
CA GLY A 130 15.47 -20.37 17.81
C GLY A 130 13.99 -20.36 17.38
N ALA A 131 13.19 -19.41 17.87
CA ALA A 131 11.81 -19.22 17.42
C ALA A 131 11.75 -18.26 16.22
N ARG A 132 11.09 -18.70 15.13
CA ARG A 132 10.80 -17.89 13.93
C ARG A 132 9.58 -17.01 14.23
N ARG A 133 9.70 -15.69 14.12
CA ARG A 133 8.58 -14.77 14.37
C ARG A 133 8.52 -13.74 13.23
N LEU A 134 7.36 -13.63 12.58
CA LEU A 134 7.10 -12.65 11.53
C LEU A 134 6.81 -11.30 12.21
N ILE A 135 7.72 -10.33 12.10
CA ILE A 135 7.62 -9.06 12.87
C ILE A 135 6.83 -7.99 12.09
N CYS A 136 6.98 -7.92 10.77
CA CYS A 136 6.32 -6.87 9.96
C CYS A 136 4.93 -7.24 9.39
N LEU A 137 4.46 -8.49 9.50
CA LEU A 137 3.25 -8.97 8.82
C LEU A 137 2.22 -9.65 9.74
N GLU A 138 2.16 -9.29 11.04
CA GLU A 138 1.25 -9.95 12.01
C GLU A 138 -0.24 -9.90 11.60
N LYS A 139 -0.64 -9.01 10.69
CA LYS A 139 -2.03 -8.89 10.19
C LYS A 139 -2.21 -9.15 8.69
N LEU A 140 -1.18 -9.64 8.00
CA LEU A 140 -1.29 -9.91 6.57
C LEU A 140 -2.24 -11.07 6.32
N GLN A 141 -3.37 -10.78 5.66
CA GLN A 141 -4.38 -11.78 5.33
C GLN A 141 -4.11 -12.44 3.98
N ASN A 142 -3.57 -11.66 3.03
CA ASN A 142 -3.41 -12.11 1.65
C ASN A 142 -2.00 -11.80 1.12
N LEU A 143 -1.25 -12.84 0.79
CA LEU A 143 0.04 -12.76 0.10
C LEU A 143 -0.08 -13.33 -1.30
N THR A 144 0.38 -12.60 -2.31
CA THR A 144 0.51 -13.12 -3.68
C THR A 144 1.88 -12.78 -4.22
N LEU A 145 2.72 -13.79 -4.38
CA LEU A 145 4.02 -13.68 -5.03
C LEU A 145 3.92 -14.28 -6.43
N ARG A 146 4.34 -13.53 -7.45
CA ARG A 146 4.52 -14.05 -8.80
C ARG A 146 5.99 -14.01 -9.14
N PHE A 147 6.53 -15.15 -9.55
CA PHE A 147 7.90 -15.26 -10.03
C PHE A 147 7.88 -15.27 -11.55
N LYS A 148 8.79 -14.52 -12.16
CA LYS A 148 9.00 -14.63 -13.60
C LYS A 148 9.70 -15.98 -13.86
N PRO A 149 9.16 -16.81 -14.78
CA PRO A 149 9.79 -18.08 -15.14
C PRO A 149 11.16 -17.87 -15.78
#